data_AF-A0A963WZN4-F1
#
_entry.id   AF-A0A963WZN4-F1
#
_cell.length_a   1.000
_cell.length_b   1.000
_cell.length_c   1.000
_cell.angle_alpha   90.00
_cell.angle_beta   90.00
_cell.angle_gamma   90.00
#
_symmetry.space_group_name_H-M   'P 1'
#
loop_
_entity.id
_entity.type
_entity.pdbx_description
1 polymer ?
#
loop_
_entity_poly.entity_id
_entity_poly.type
_entity_poly.pdbx_seq_one_letter_code
_entity_poly.pdbx_strand_id
1 'polypeptide(L)'
;MNSTFRNLALSATLIAVPAAGFALAEMFISPVAQATAAAQSPGLGDLSAYKTIVTDTRTIAATGDFAAAEHRVTDFETLWDKNASALRQADRVAWNSVDAAADAAFSALRAGSPDKAKVDAALAALSSALDAPVPAAASGPVQYVAGIAVTDASGRALPCEELIGQLRTTIGSTTPAPAVAGLQTKALERCNADDDAHANAFSAEALSQIKG
;
A
#
# COMPACT_ATOMS: atom_id res chain seq x y z
N MET A 1 6.64 68.46 -37.22
CA MET A 1 7.09 67.04 -37.26
C MET A 1 7.95 66.84 -36.01
N ASN A 2 7.31 66.54 -34.88
CA ASN A 2 7.93 66.60 -33.55
C ASN A 2 7.81 65.24 -32.85
N SER A 3 8.92 64.84 -32.21
CA SER A 3 9.36 63.52 -31.74
C SER A 3 8.50 62.76 -30.71
N THR A 4 7.20 63.01 -30.58
CA THR A 4 6.39 62.42 -29.50
C THR A 4 5.82 61.03 -29.83
N PHE A 5 5.75 60.64 -31.11
CA PHE A 5 5.14 59.37 -31.54
C PHE A 5 6.09 58.15 -31.54
N ARG A 6 7.42 58.34 -31.43
CA ARG A 6 8.38 57.23 -31.44
C ARG A 6 8.52 56.50 -30.10
N ASN A 7 8.05 57.09 -29.01
CA ASN A 7 8.23 56.51 -27.67
C ASN A 7 7.02 55.69 -27.18
N LEU A 8 5.88 55.72 -27.87
CA LEU A 8 4.70 54.91 -27.51
C LEU A 8 4.65 53.54 -28.19
N ALA A 9 5.45 53.30 -29.25
CA ALA A 9 5.53 52.01 -29.91
C ALA A 9 6.56 51.04 -29.29
N LEU A 10 7.40 51.52 -28.36
CA LEU A 10 8.48 50.73 -27.73
C LEU A 10 8.09 50.08 -26.40
N SER A 11 6.91 50.40 -25.84
CA SER A 11 6.48 49.86 -24.53
C SER A 11 5.43 48.74 -24.61
N ALA A 12 4.91 48.39 -25.78
CA ALA A 12 3.97 47.27 -25.93
C ALA A 12 4.65 45.94 -26.33
N THR A 13 5.88 45.98 -26.83
CA THR A 13 6.60 44.79 -27.33
C THR A 13 7.51 44.13 -26.28
N LEU A 14 7.73 44.75 -25.11
CA LEU A 14 8.63 44.25 -24.06
C LEU A 14 7.96 43.48 -22.92
N ILE A 15 6.67 43.14 -23.03
CA ILE A 15 5.93 42.36 -22.00
C ILE A 15 5.17 41.15 -22.59
N ALA A 16 5.08 41.01 -23.92
CA ALA A 16 4.38 39.85 -24.52
C ALA A 16 5.28 38.62 -24.73
N VAL A 17 6.61 38.77 -24.74
CA VAL A 17 7.56 37.67 -25.00
C VAL A 17 7.82 36.77 -23.77
N PRO A 18 7.86 37.25 -22.51
CA PRO A 18 8.15 36.35 -21.38
C PRO A 18 7.01 35.36 -21.08
N ALA A 19 5.75 35.75 -21.30
CA ALA A 19 4.59 34.95 -20.89
C ALA A 19 4.28 33.78 -21.86
N ALA A 20 4.51 33.95 -23.17
CA ALA A 20 4.30 32.89 -24.15
C ALA A 20 5.47 31.87 -24.19
N GLY A 21 6.70 32.33 -23.89
CA GLY A 21 7.86 31.46 -23.80
C GLY A 21 7.84 30.51 -22.60
N PHE A 22 7.33 30.97 -21.45
CA PHE A 22 7.17 30.13 -20.26
C PHE A 22 6.08 29.05 -20.45
N ALA A 23 4.96 29.37 -21.09
CA ALA A 23 3.88 28.41 -21.30
C ALA A 23 4.23 27.28 -22.30
N LEU A 24 5.09 27.56 -23.29
CA LEU A 24 5.56 26.54 -24.24
C LEU A 24 6.71 25.70 -23.66
N ALA A 25 7.57 26.28 -22.81
CA ALA A 25 8.65 25.53 -22.15
C ALA A 25 8.11 24.48 -21.14
N GLU A 26 7.01 24.76 -20.45
CA GLU A 26 6.39 23.77 -19.53
C GLU A 26 5.75 22.57 -20.25
N MET A 27 5.34 22.75 -21.51
CA MET A 27 4.75 21.67 -22.32
C MET A 27 5.79 20.69 -22.87
N PHE A 28 7.07 21.10 -22.95
CA PHE A 28 8.19 20.24 -23.39
C PHE A 28 9.04 19.69 -22.22
N ILE A 29 8.83 20.16 -20.99
CA ILE A 29 9.56 19.73 -19.79
C ILE A 29 8.62 19.04 -18.78
N SER A 30 7.36 18.78 -19.15
CA SER A 30 6.53 17.88 -18.37
C SER A 30 6.96 16.44 -18.67
N PRO A 31 7.62 15.72 -17.75
CA PRO A 31 7.59 14.28 -17.85
C PRO A 31 6.11 13.92 -17.77
N VAL A 32 5.55 13.41 -18.88
CA VAL A 32 4.33 12.63 -18.80
C VAL A 32 4.61 11.65 -17.68
N ALA A 33 3.90 11.79 -16.56
CA ALA A 33 4.02 10.89 -15.43
C ALA A 33 3.71 9.52 -16.03
N GLN A 34 4.78 8.78 -16.37
CA GLN A 34 4.70 7.36 -16.57
C GLN A 34 4.05 6.90 -15.29
N ALA A 35 2.86 6.32 -15.41
CA ALA A 35 2.31 5.51 -14.35
C ALA A 35 3.43 4.52 -14.02
N THR A 36 4.20 4.83 -12.98
CA THR A 36 5.13 3.90 -12.38
C THR A 36 4.23 2.75 -12.05
N ALA A 37 4.38 1.63 -12.77
CA ALA A 37 3.76 0.38 -12.39
C ALA A 37 4.02 0.26 -10.90
N ALA A 38 2.95 0.30 -10.09
CA ALA A 38 3.05 0.32 -8.63
C ALA A 38 4.12 -0.70 -8.25
N ALA A 39 5.20 -0.23 -7.64
CA ALA A 39 6.32 -1.10 -7.33
C ALA A 39 5.74 -2.24 -6.50
N GLN A 40 5.68 -3.43 -7.09
CA GLN A 40 5.13 -4.58 -6.38
C GLN A 40 5.91 -4.72 -5.09
N SER A 41 5.20 -4.75 -3.96
CA SER A 41 5.84 -4.93 -2.67
C SER A 41 6.76 -6.16 -2.78
N PRO A 42 8.02 -6.08 -2.34
CA PRO A 42 8.99 -7.16 -2.53
C PRO A 42 8.62 -8.46 -1.79
N GLY A 43 7.46 -8.48 -1.11
CA GLY A 43 7.00 -9.54 -0.24
C GLY A 43 7.81 -9.57 1.06
N LEU A 44 7.69 -10.68 1.79
CA LEU A 44 8.38 -10.86 3.06
C LEU A 44 9.85 -11.33 2.91
N GLY A 45 10.36 -11.45 1.68
CA GLY A 45 11.70 -11.97 1.43
C GLY A 45 11.81 -13.49 1.67
N ASP A 46 12.95 -13.93 2.22
CA ASP A 46 13.21 -15.34 2.48
C ASP A 46 12.47 -15.84 3.73
N LEU A 47 11.55 -16.79 3.52
CA LEU A 47 10.75 -17.42 4.57
C LEU A 47 11.17 -18.88 4.89
N SER A 48 12.29 -19.35 4.35
CA SER A 48 12.73 -20.76 4.44
C SER A 48 12.85 -21.30 5.87
N ALA A 49 13.39 -20.50 6.80
CA ALA A 49 13.51 -20.86 8.21
C ALA A 49 12.13 -21.09 8.87
N TYR A 50 11.17 -20.20 8.60
CA TYR A 50 9.80 -20.33 9.11
C TYR A 50 9.12 -21.59 8.57
N LYS A 51 9.24 -21.85 7.26
CA LYS A 51 8.67 -23.05 6.61
C LYS A 51 9.26 -24.33 7.18
N THR A 52 10.55 -24.34 7.48
CA THR A 52 11.23 -25.47 8.12
C THR A 52 10.66 -25.72 9.52
N ILE A 53 10.50 -24.68 10.34
CA ILE A 53 9.93 -24.81 11.68
C ILE A 53 8.48 -25.32 11.63
N VAL A 54 7.66 -24.83 10.71
CA VAL A 54 6.27 -25.30 10.56
C VAL A 54 6.21 -26.76 10.10
N THR A 55 7.08 -27.17 9.18
CA THR A 55 7.18 -28.56 8.72
C THR A 55 7.58 -29.50 9.85
N ASP A 56 8.56 -29.10 10.66
CA ASP A 56 8.99 -29.88 11.83
C ASP A 56 7.87 -29.96 12.87
N THR A 57 7.18 -28.84 13.13
CA THR A 57 6.03 -28.79 14.04
C THR A 57 4.92 -29.73 13.60
N ARG A 58 4.59 -29.77 12.30
CA ARG A 58 3.60 -30.70 11.73
C ARG A 58 4.03 -32.17 11.88
N THR A 59 5.31 -32.45 11.64
CA THR A 59 5.87 -33.81 11.78
C THR A 59 5.75 -34.30 13.22
N ILE A 60 6.05 -33.42 14.20
CA ILE A 60 5.91 -33.73 15.63
C ILE A 60 4.43 -33.89 16.01
N ALA A 61 3.56 -32.95 15.62
CA ALA A 61 2.13 -33.02 15.92
C ALA A 61 1.45 -34.29 15.35
N ALA A 62 1.93 -34.79 14.20
CA ALA A 62 1.43 -36.02 13.60
C ALA A 62 1.67 -37.27 14.46
N THR A 63 2.64 -37.26 15.39
CA THR A 63 2.88 -38.36 16.34
C THR A 63 1.99 -38.28 17.58
N GLY A 64 1.27 -37.17 17.77
CA GLY A 64 0.47 -36.88 18.96
C GLY A 64 1.23 -36.17 20.09
N ASP A 65 2.52 -35.85 19.90
CA ASP A 65 3.31 -35.10 20.87
C ASP A 65 3.07 -33.59 20.75
N PHE A 66 1.95 -33.12 21.27
CA PHE A 66 1.60 -31.69 21.21
C PHE A 66 2.49 -30.80 22.08
N ALA A 67 3.10 -31.33 23.14
CA ALA A 67 4.03 -30.56 23.97
C ALA A 67 5.33 -30.25 23.21
N ALA A 68 5.89 -31.24 22.49
CA ALA A 68 7.04 -31.00 21.63
C ALA A 68 6.68 -30.11 20.42
N ALA A 69 5.48 -30.25 19.86
CA ALA A 69 5.01 -29.38 18.79
C ALA A 69 4.85 -27.92 19.26
N GLU A 70 4.32 -27.70 20.47
CA GLU A 70 4.23 -26.38 21.10
C GLU A 70 5.62 -25.75 21.32
N HIS A 71 6.59 -26.53 21.79
CA HIS A 71 7.96 -26.04 21.90
C HIS A 71 8.50 -25.59 20.54
N ARG A 72 8.30 -26.41 19.49
CA ARG A 72 8.82 -26.07 18.16
C ARG A 72 8.10 -24.88 17.52
N VAL A 73 6.80 -24.70 17.77
CA VAL A 73 6.07 -23.52 17.30
C VAL A 73 6.49 -22.25 18.06
N THR A 74 7.00 -22.38 19.29
CA THR A 74 7.57 -21.25 20.05
C THR A 74 8.90 -20.76 19.45
N ASP A 75 9.68 -21.65 18.82
CA ASP A 75 10.85 -21.24 18.03
C ASP A 75 10.44 -20.38 16.83
N PHE A 76 9.29 -20.67 16.20
CA PHE A 76 8.72 -19.82 15.14
C PHE A 76 8.40 -18.44 15.70
N GLU A 77 7.64 -18.35 16.80
CA GLU A 77 7.22 -17.08 17.41
C GLU A 77 8.44 -16.21 17.73
N THR A 78 9.45 -16.80 18.36
CA THR A 78 10.71 -16.09 18.70
C THR A 78 11.39 -15.51 17.47
N LEU A 79 11.46 -16.28 16.37
CA LEU A 79 12.06 -15.81 15.13
C LEU A 79 11.19 -14.74 14.44
N TRP A 80 9.87 -14.92 14.46
CA TRP A 80 8.91 -14.00 13.85
C TRP A 80 8.95 -12.64 14.54
N ASP A 81 8.89 -12.62 15.87
CA ASP A 81 8.95 -11.41 16.70
C ASP A 81 10.26 -10.64 16.49
N LYS A 82 11.39 -11.36 16.46
CA LYS A 82 12.70 -10.76 16.21
C LYS A 82 12.75 -10.01 14.87
N ASN A 83 12.03 -10.50 13.86
CA ASN A 83 12.02 -9.93 12.52
C ASN A 83 10.78 -9.09 12.23
N ALA A 84 9.82 -8.99 13.16
CA ALA A 84 8.49 -8.43 12.91
C ALA A 84 8.54 -7.01 12.36
N SER A 85 9.41 -6.14 12.89
CA SER A 85 9.53 -4.77 12.38
C SER A 85 10.00 -4.73 10.93
N ALA A 86 10.97 -5.57 10.55
CA ALA A 86 11.51 -5.60 9.20
C ALA A 86 10.50 -6.22 8.21
N LEU A 87 9.86 -7.33 8.61
CA LEU A 87 8.85 -8.00 7.80
C LEU A 87 7.62 -7.10 7.56
N ARG A 88 7.14 -6.43 8.61
CA ARG A 88 6.00 -5.49 8.52
C ARG A 88 6.32 -4.26 7.68
N GLN A 89 7.57 -3.79 7.69
CA GLN A 89 8.02 -2.72 6.80
C GLN A 89 8.16 -3.18 5.34
N ALA A 90 8.50 -4.45 5.10
CA ALA A 90 8.67 -5.01 3.77
C ALA A 90 7.31 -5.19 3.05
N ASP A 91 6.36 -5.87 3.68
CA ASP A 91 4.98 -5.99 3.19
C ASP A 91 4.02 -6.21 4.37
N ARG A 92 3.31 -5.17 4.79
CA ARG A 92 2.39 -5.23 5.92
C ARG A 92 1.21 -6.17 5.71
N VAL A 93 0.67 -6.25 4.49
CA VAL A 93 -0.48 -7.13 4.21
C VAL A 93 -0.06 -8.58 4.27
N ALA A 94 1.08 -8.89 3.65
CA ALA A 94 1.66 -10.22 3.75
C ALA A 94 2.02 -10.58 5.20
N TRP A 95 2.57 -9.62 5.95
CA TRP A 95 2.88 -9.79 7.36
C TRP A 95 1.60 -10.11 8.15
N ASN A 96 0.54 -9.31 8.05
CA ASN A 96 -0.74 -9.53 8.74
C ASN A 96 -1.35 -10.91 8.42
N SER A 97 -1.24 -11.36 7.17
CA SER A 97 -1.76 -12.65 6.72
C SER A 97 -1.04 -13.83 7.40
N VAL A 98 0.29 -13.81 7.41
CA VAL A 98 1.08 -14.84 8.09
C VAL A 98 0.93 -14.76 9.61
N ASP A 99 0.90 -13.55 10.16
CA ASP A 99 0.74 -13.28 11.60
C ASP A 99 -0.58 -13.87 12.14
N ALA A 100 -1.70 -13.61 11.46
CA ALA A 100 -2.99 -14.18 11.83
C ALA A 100 -3.02 -15.71 11.74
N ALA A 101 -2.35 -16.30 10.74
CA ALA A 101 -2.24 -17.75 10.61
C ALA A 101 -1.33 -18.36 11.70
N ALA A 102 -0.28 -17.65 12.10
CA ALA A 102 0.60 -18.02 13.21
C ALA A 102 -0.15 -18.00 14.54
N ASP A 103 -0.91 -16.94 14.82
CA ASP A 103 -1.76 -16.84 16.01
C ASP A 103 -2.76 -18.00 16.11
N ALA A 104 -3.39 -18.38 14.99
CA ALA A 104 -4.30 -19.52 14.96
C ALA A 104 -3.57 -20.84 15.27
N ALA A 105 -2.35 -21.04 14.77
CA ALA A 105 -1.54 -22.20 15.05
C ALA A 105 -1.09 -22.25 16.53
N PHE A 106 -0.64 -21.12 17.09
CA PHE A 106 -0.28 -21.00 18.50
C PHE A 106 -1.47 -21.29 19.39
N SER A 107 -2.63 -20.71 19.09
CA SER A 107 -3.87 -20.91 19.85
C SER A 107 -4.30 -22.39 19.84
N ALA A 108 -4.21 -23.07 18.69
CA ALA A 108 -4.57 -24.48 18.58
C ALA A 108 -3.62 -25.40 19.38
N LEU A 109 -2.31 -25.15 19.33
CA LEU A 109 -1.30 -25.93 20.03
C LEU A 109 -1.28 -25.68 21.54
N ARG A 110 -1.56 -24.45 21.98
CA ARG A 110 -1.57 -24.04 23.40
C ARG A 110 -2.93 -24.21 24.08
N ALA A 111 -3.90 -24.79 23.40
CA ALA A 111 -5.17 -25.15 24.03
C ALA A 111 -4.89 -26.15 25.17
N GLY A 112 -5.58 -26.01 26.31
CA GLY A 112 -5.37 -26.91 27.46
C GLY A 112 -5.60 -28.40 27.15
N SER A 113 -6.33 -28.70 26.08
CA SER A 113 -6.38 -30.01 25.44
C SER A 113 -6.36 -29.79 23.92
N PRO A 114 -5.18 -29.88 23.27
CA PRO A 114 -5.06 -29.64 21.83
C PRO A 114 -5.86 -30.67 21.03
N ASP A 115 -6.72 -30.19 20.14
CA ASP A 115 -7.47 -31.03 19.21
C ASP A 115 -6.63 -31.27 17.95
N LYS A 116 -6.35 -32.54 17.64
CA LYS A 116 -5.49 -32.91 16.52
C LYS A 116 -5.95 -32.32 15.18
N ALA A 117 -7.25 -32.38 14.89
CA ALA A 117 -7.77 -31.91 13.62
C ALA A 117 -7.65 -30.38 13.50
N LYS A 118 -7.88 -29.65 14.59
CA LYS A 118 -7.69 -28.19 14.64
C LYS A 118 -6.21 -27.81 14.51
N VAL A 119 -5.31 -28.53 15.19
CA VAL A 119 -3.86 -28.31 15.07
C VAL A 119 -3.39 -28.55 13.64
N ASP A 120 -3.78 -29.68 13.04
CA ASP A 120 -3.42 -30.01 11.66
C ASP A 120 -3.94 -28.95 10.67
N ALA A 121 -5.19 -28.50 10.84
CA ALA A 121 -5.78 -27.46 10.00
C ALA A 121 -5.06 -26.10 10.16
N ALA A 122 -4.76 -25.70 11.39
CA ALA A 122 -4.08 -24.43 11.66
C ALA A 122 -2.64 -24.43 11.13
N LEU A 123 -1.89 -25.52 11.32
CA LEU A 123 -0.53 -25.63 10.77
C LEU A 123 -0.51 -25.72 9.23
N ALA A 124 -1.53 -26.31 8.62
CA ALA A 124 -1.70 -26.30 7.17
C ALA A 124 -2.00 -24.89 6.64
N ALA A 125 -2.87 -24.14 7.33
CA ALA A 125 -3.15 -22.75 7.00
C ALA A 125 -1.91 -21.87 7.11
N LEU A 126 -1.13 -22.01 8.20
CA LEU A 126 0.14 -21.32 8.36
C LEU A 126 1.16 -21.69 7.27
N SER A 127 1.26 -22.97 6.89
CA SER A 127 2.11 -23.39 5.76
C SER A 127 1.70 -22.69 4.47
N SER A 128 0.39 -22.66 4.17
CA SER A 128 -0.15 -22.00 2.99
C SER A 128 0.10 -20.49 3.01
N ALA A 129 -0.03 -19.84 4.17
CA ALA A 129 0.29 -18.42 4.32
C ALA A 129 1.78 -18.16 4.11
N LEU A 130 2.70 -19.03 4.54
CA LEU A 130 4.12 -18.87 4.25
C LEU A 130 4.46 -19.10 2.76
N ASP A 131 3.70 -19.94 2.07
CA ASP A 131 3.86 -20.20 0.63
C ASP A 131 3.30 -19.07 -0.24
N ALA A 132 2.16 -18.49 0.18
CA ALA A 132 1.54 -17.33 -0.44
C ALA A 132 1.18 -16.29 0.65
N PRO A 133 2.16 -15.51 1.14
CA PRO A 133 1.98 -14.54 2.22
C PRO A 133 0.99 -13.46 1.87
N VAL A 134 1.03 -13.03 0.62
CA VAL A 134 -0.05 -12.23 0.04
C VAL A 134 -1.18 -13.21 -0.25
N PRO A 135 -2.35 -13.09 0.42
CA PRO A 135 -3.53 -13.86 0.02
C PRO A 135 -3.67 -13.69 -1.48
N ALA A 136 -3.86 -14.80 -2.23
CA ALA A 136 -4.02 -14.76 -3.68
C ALA A 136 -4.87 -13.53 -3.99
N ALA A 137 -4.23 -12.55 -4.65
CA ALA A 137 -4.80 -11.23 -4.82
C ALA A 137 -6.26 -11.41 -5.17
N ALA A 138 -7.16 -10.76 -4.43
CA ALA A 138 -8.57 -10.75 -4.77
C ALA A 138 -8.60 -10.51 -6.27
N SER A 139 -8.89 -11.55 -7.06
CA SER A 139 -8.56 -11.60 -8.48
C SER A 139 -9.62 -10.80 -9.24
N GLY A 140 -9.88 -9.61 -8.71
CA GLY A 140 -10.86 -8.66 -9.13
C GLY A 140 -10.22 -7.73 -10.15
N PRO A 141 -11.04 -7.19 -11.05
CA PRO A 141 -10.57 -6.14 -11.94
C PRO A 141 -10.07 -4.95 -11.12
N VAL A 142 -9.17 -4.16 -11.72
CA VAL A 142 -8.79 -2.85 -11.19
C VAL A 142 -10.05 -2.08 -10.81
N GLN A 143 -10.13 -1.67 -9.54
CA GLN A 143 -11.23 -0.86 -9.04
C GLN A 143 -10.95 0.61 -9.33
N TYR A 144 -12.01 1.32 -9.71
CA TYR A 144 -11.96 2.74 -10.03
C TYR A 144 -12.95 3.51 -9.17
N VAL A 145 -12.53 4.68 -8.67
CA VAL A 145 -13.40 5.68 -8.05
C VAL A 145 -13.31 6.93 -8.89
N ALA A 146 -14.43 7.38 -9.45
CA ALA A 146 -14.50 8.55 -10.34
C ALA A 146 -13.45 8.54 -11.48
N GLY A 147 -13.18 7.35 -12.05
CA GLY A 147 -12.21 7.17 -13.14
C GLY A 147 -10.74 7.10 -12.70
N ILE A 148 -10.46 7.13 -11.40
CA ILE A 148 -9.12 6.99 -10.82
C ILE A 148 -8.96 5.58 -10.27
N ALA A 149 -7.90 4.88 -10.66
CA ALA A 149 -7.62 3.56 -10.13
C ALA A 149 -7.28 3.66 -8.63
N VAL A 150 -7.98 2.88 -7.80
CA VAL A 150 -7.74 2.79 -6.34
C VAL A 150 -7.09 1.48 -5.93
N THR A 151 -6.94 0.56 -6.88
CA THR A 151 -6.22 -0.71 -6.73
C THR A 151 -5.17 -0.87 -7.83
N ASP A 152 -4.18 -1.73 -7.60
CA ASP A 152 -3.24 -2.17 -8.63
C ASP A 152 -3.87 -3.21 -9.59
N ALA A 153 -3.08 -3.69 -10.55
CA ALA A 153 -3.48 -4.70 -11.53
C ALA A 153 -3.85 -6.05 -10.92
N SER A 154 -3.49 -6.28 -9.65
CA SER A 154 -3.85 -7.48 -8.90
C SER A 154 -5.16 -7.31 -8.12
N GLY A 155 -5.75 -6.12 -8.09
CA GLY A 155 -6.95 -5.81 -7.32
C GLY A 155 -6.67 -5.41 -5.87
N ARG A 156 -5.40 -5.23 -5.48
CA ARG A 156 -4.98 -4.76 -4.15
C ARG A 156 -5.09 -3.25 -4.08
N ALA A 157 -5.63 -2.69 -3.00
CA ALA A 157 -5.64 -1.24 -2.79
C ALA A 157 -4.21 -0.67 -2.92
N LEU A 158 -4.08 0.45 -3.63
CA LEU A 158 -2.80 1.16 -3.71
C LEU A 158 -2.37 1.63 -2.31
N PRO A 159 -1.07 1.78 -2.02
CA PRO A 159 -0.63 2.41 -0.77
C PRO A 159 -1.24 3.80 -0.62
N CYS A 160 -1.82 4.13 0.55
CA CYS A 160 -2.53 5.39 0.73
C CYS A 160 -1.68 6.64 0.44
N GLU A 161 -0.36 6.57 0.62
CA GLU A 161 0.59 7.64 0.35
C GLU A 161 0.68 8.01 -1.13
N GLU A 162 0.41 7.06 -2.03
CA GLU A 162 0.46 7.28 -3.48
C GLU A 162 -0.64 8.25 -3.92
N LEU A 163 -1.90 7.91 -3.61
CA LEU A 163 -3.06 8.72 -3.97
C LEU A 163 -3.15 10.02 -3.17
N ILE A 164 -2.78 10.01 -1.89
CA ILE A 164 -2.68 11.24 -1.08
C ILE A 164 -1.56 12.15 -1.62
N GLY A 165 -0.43 11.58 -2.05
CA GLY A 165 0.66 12.31 -2.70
C GLY A 165 0.23 12.96 -4.02
N GLN A 166 -0.54 12.23 -4.84
CA GLN A 166 -1.13 12.74 -6.06
C GLN A 166 -2.14 13.87 -5.78
N LEU A 167 -2.99 13.70 -4.77
CA LEU A 167 -3.95 14.74 -4.33
C LEU A 167 -3.22 16.01 -3.89
N ARG A 168 -2.20 15.90 -3.05
CA ARG A 168 -1.38 17.05 -2.62
C ARG A 168 -0.71 17.76 -3.79
N THR A 169 -0.12 17.00 -4.71
CA THR A 169 0.49 17.53 -5.92
C THR A 169 -0.53 18.29 -6.78
N THR A 170 -1.75 17.77 -6.88
CA THR A 170 -2.84 18.37 -7.66
C THR A 170 -3.39 19.65 -7.02
N ILE A 171 -3.48 19.71 -5.68
CA ILE A 171 -3.85 20.93 -4.93
C ILE A 171 -2.76 22.01 -5.08
N GLY A 172 -1.49 21.59 -5.09
CA GLY A 172 -0.34 22.48 -5.19
C GLY A 172 -0.27 23.45 -4.01
N SER A 173 0.03 24.72 -4.29
CA SER A 173 0.10 25.81 -3.29
C SER A 173 -1.23 26.54 -3.08
N THR A 174 -2.30 26.12 -3.75
CA THR A 174 -3.60 26.78 -3.66
C THR A 174 -4.37 26.32 -2.43
N THR A 175 -5.25 27.17 -1.90
CA THR A 175 -6.18 26.74 -0.85
C THR A 175 -7.29 25.90 -1.50
N PRO A 176 -7.41 24.60 -1.15
CA PRO A 176 -8.44 23.76 -1.74
C PRO A 176 -9.83 24.17 -1.26
N ALA A 177 -10.85 23.86 -2.07
CA ALA A 177 -12.24 24.02 -1.64
C ALA A 177 -12.51 23.21 -0.35
N PRO A 178 -13.43 23.66 0.54
CA PRO A 178 -13.70 22.98 1.81
C PRO A 178 -14.04 21.49 1.67
N ALA A 179 -14.72 21.10 0.59
CA ALA A 179 -15.04 19.70 0.29
C ALA A 179 -13.77 18.85 0.03
N VAL A 180 -12.85 19.36 -0.79
CA VAL A 180 -11.56 18.72 -1.08
C VAL A 180 -10.69 18.64 0.19
N ALA A 181 -10.64 19.72 0.98
CA ALA A 181 -9.92 19.72 2.25
C ALA A 181 -10.47 18.68 3.23
N GLY A 182 -11.80 18.57 3.34
CA GLY A 182 -12.45 17.58 4.19
C GLY A 182 -12.17 16.14 3.76
N LEU A 183 -12.16 15.86 2.46
CA LEU A 183 -11.79 14.55 1.92
C LEU A 183 -10.31 14.23 2.15
N GLN A 184 -9.42 15.22 2.01
CA GLN A 184 -8.00 15.06 2.32
C GLN A 184 -7.77 14.70 3.80
N THR A 185 -8.49 15.35 4.72
CA THR A 185 -8.43 15.00 6.15
C THR A 185 -8.89 13.56 6.40
N LYS A 186 -10.03 13.16 5.82
CA LYS A 186 -10.53 11.78 5.95
C LYS A 186 -9.56 10.76 5.36
N ALA A 187 -8.97 11.05 4.20
CA ALA A 187 -7.98 10.19 3.59
C ALA A 187 -6.76 9.98 4.51
N LEU A 188 -6.26 11.06 5.13
CA LEU A 188 -5.16 10.97 6.09
C LEU A 188 -5.54 10.20 7.35
N GLU A 189 -6.76 10.39 7.86
CA GLU A 189 -7.25 9.63 9.01
C GLU A 189 -7.32 8.13 8.74
N ARG A 190 -7.87 7.73 7.58
CA ARG A 190 -7.92 6.31 7.18
C ARG A 190 -6.53 5.74 6.89
N CYS A 191 -5.66 6.51 6.26
CA CYS A 191 -4.26 6.13 6.01
C CYS A 191 -3.50 5.91 7.33
N ASN A 192 -3.68 6.81 8.32
CA ASN A 192 -3.13 6.62 9.66
C ASN A 192 -3.72 5.39 10.38
N ALA A 193 -4.96 5.01 10.03
CA ALA A 193 -5.63 3.81 10.53
C ALA A 193 -5.32 2.55 9.69
N ASP A 194 -4.36 2.61 8.75
CA ASP A 194 -3.96 1.50 7.88
C ASP A 194 -5.10 0.99 6.97
N ASP A 195 -6.08 1.84 6.69
CA ASP A 195 -7.19 1.53 5.80
C ASP A 195 -7.00 2.21 4.43
N ASP A 196 -6.09 1.61 3.66
CA ASP A 196 -5.74 2.03 2.30
C ASP A 196 -6.97 2.13 1.39
N ALA A 197 -7.91 1.20 1.50
CA ALA A 197 -9.07 1.15 0.62
C ALA A 197 -9.94 2.42 0.75
N HIS A 198 -10.28 2.82 1.97
CA HIS A 198 -11.07 4.02 2.18
C HIS A 198 -10.22 5.29 2.03
N ALA A 199 -8.94 5.26 2.39
CA ALA A 199 -8.03 6.37 2.14
C ALA A 199 -7.92 6.71 0.65
N ASN A 200 -7.82 5.68 -0.19
CA ASN A 200 -7.79 5.79 -1.65
C ASN A 200 -9.12 6.26 -2.22
N ALA A 201 -10.24 5.75 -1.70
CA ALA A 201 -11.56 6.20 -2.14
C ALA A 201 -11.76 7.70 -1.88
N PHE A 202 -11.41 8.19 -0.68
CA PHE A 202 -11.49 9.62 -0.35
C PHE A 202 -10.53 10.47 -1.20
N SER A 203 -9.32 9.97 -1.45
CA SER A 203 -8.33 10.68 -2.28
C SER A 203 -8.78 10.77 -3.74
N ALA A 204 -9.33 9.69 -4.29
CA ALA A 204 -9.88 9.65 -5.64
C ALA A 204 -11.11 10.56 -5.79
N GLU A 205 -12.02 10.57 -4.81
CA GLU A 205 -13.15 11.50 -4.79
C GLU A 205 -12.66 12.96 -4.78
N ALA A 206 -11.68 13.29 -3.94
CA ALA A 206 -11.11 14.63 -3.87
C ALA A 206 -10.46 15.05 -5.20
N LEU A 207 -9.69 14.15 -5.82
CA LEU A 207 -9.07 14.38 -7.12
C LEU A 207 -10.11 14.61 -8.22
N SER A 208 -11.24 13.91 -8.18
CA SER A 208 -12.34 14.10 -9.14
C SER A 208 -12.97 15.49 -9.05
N GLN A 209 -13.02 16.08 -7.85
CA GLN A 209 -13.55 17.43 -7.63
C GLN A 209 -12.59 18.54 -8.06
N ILE A 210 -11.30 18.24 -8.24
CA ILE A 210 -10.31 19.22 -8.74
C ILE A 210 -10.19 19.15 -10.27
N LYS A 211 -10.41 17.97 -10.87
CA LYS A 211 -10.29 17.75 -12.32
C LYS A 211 -11.58 17.97 -13.11
N GLY A 212 -12.73 18.06 -12.43
CA GLY A 212 -14.04 18.37 -13.03
C GLY A 212 -14.32 19.86 -13.05
#